data_AF-A0A016SBJ8-F1
#
_entry.id   AF-A0A016SBJ8-F1
#
_cell.length_a   1.000
_cell.length_b   1.000
_cell.length_c   1.000
_cell.angle_alpha   90.00
_cell.angle_beta   90.00
_cell.angle_gamma   90.00
#
_symmetry.space_group_name_H-M   'P 1'
#
loop_
_entity.id
_entity.type
_entity.pdbx_description
1 polymer ?
#
loop_
_entity_poly.entity_id
_entity_poly.type
_entity_poly.pdbx_seq_one_letter_code
_entity_poly.pdbx_strand_id
1 'polypeptide(L)'
;MVTDTQTNNVWFPVSLSEDWKIVTIFIGTNDIQKLRCFSEKEPITREAYKANLVEAISLLRESLNRTIVSIVSMWNSQLVFDAQSLIEKGKRMQCGDHYMEKRDILCNEYRKVAYEIQNERRFDNEDFTVVVQGFMDNIQDAFRNKDGAYDKSFYAEDMFHLSKYGNGVIGKFLWNSMLEPVGKKSDDVQLGHDSIPLKCPTRERPFVQTLSNK
;
A
#
# COMPACT_ATOMS: atom_id res chain seq x y z
N MET A 1 9.66 20.59 -26.04
CA MET A 1 11.02 20.49 -25.47
C MET A 1 11.10 21.56 -24.40
N VAL A 2 11.17 21.18 -23.12
CA VAL A 2 11.34 22.14 -22.01
C VAL A 2 12.79 22.01 -21.60
N THR A 3 13.61 22.99 -21.96
CA THR A 3 15.02 23.03 -21.59
C THR A 3 15.15 23.70 -20.24
N ASP A 4 15.56 22.93 -19.23
CA ASP A 4 16.13 23.49 -18.01
C ASP A 4 17.52 24.03 -18.35
N THR A 5 17.68 25.35 -18.20
CA THR A 5 18.89 26.07 -18.62
C THR A 5 20.09 25.82 -17.70
N GLN A 6 19.93 25.06 -16.61
CA GLN A 6 21.00 24.81 -15.65
C GLN A 6 21.69 23.44 -15.76
N THR A 7 21.09 22.43 -16.42
CA THR A 7 21.62 21.04 -16.31
C THR A 7 21.88 20.31 -17.63
N ASN A 8 21.71 20.93 -18.80
CA ASN A 8 21.84 20.26 -20.12
C ASN A 8 21.01 18.97 -20.28
N ASN A 9 20.01 18.76 -19.42
CA ASN A 9 19.14 17.59 -19.51
C ASN A 9 18.02 17.89 -20.52
N VAL A 10 17.96 17.09 -21.58
CA VAL A 10 16.85 17.11 -22.53
C VAL A 10 15.71 16.28 -21.92
N TRP A 11 14.70 16.97 -21.41
CA TRP A 11 13.47 16.32 -20.95
C TRP A 11 12.51 16.15 -22.13
N PHE A 12 12.23 14.90 -22.48
CA PHE A 12 11.11 14.58 -23.34
C PHE A 12 9.81 14.84 -22.57
N PRO A 13 8.80 15.47 -23.18
CA PRO A 13 7.52 15.67 -22.52
C PRO A 13 6.87 14.32 -22.20
N VAL A 14 6.29 14.19 -21.00
CA VAL A 14 5.56 12.99 -20.59
C VAL A 14 4.29 12.83 -21.46
N SER A 15 4.10 11.64 -22.03
CA SER A 15 2.93 11.25 -22.80
C SER A 15 2.06 10.26 -22.03
N LEU A 16 0.81 10.63 -21.76
CA LEU A 16 -0.17 9.72 -21.18
C LEU A 16 -0.58 8.59 -22.13
N SER A 17 -0.24 8.60 -23.41
CA SER A 17 -0.48 7.45 -24.30
C SER A 17 0.75 6.54 -24.40
N GLU A 18 1.94 7.13 -24.55
CA GLU A 18 3.15 6.39 -24.94
C GLU A 18 4.03 5.95 -23.76
N ASP A 19 4.00 6.68 -22.65
CA ASP A 19 4.88 6.39 -21.51
C ASP A 19 4.26 5.38 -20.56
N TRP A 20 5.09 4.62 -19.85
CA TRP A 20 4.63 3.74 -18.78
C TRP A 20 4.14 4.54 -17.57
N LYS A 21 3.01 4.12 -16.98
CA LYS A 21 2.45 4.68 -15.76
C LYS A 21 2.50 3.64 -14.66
N ILE A 22 2.74 4.12 -13.45
CA ILE A 22 2.51 3.36 -12.22
C ILE A 22 1.34 4.03 -11.51
N VAL A 23 0.26 3.29 -11.31
CA VAL A 23 -0.91 3.77 -10.57
C VAL A 23 -0.96 3.00 -9.25
N THR A 24 -0.76 3.68 -8.13
CA THR A 24 -0.82 3.06 -6.81
C THR A 24 -2.23 3.15 -6.23
N ILE A 25 -2.80 2.01 -5.86
CA ILE A 25 -4.08 1.94 -5.15
C ILE A 25 -3.80 1.54 -3.71
N PHE A 26 -4.13 2.41 -2.75
CA PHE A 26 -4.05 2.12 -1.32
C PHE A 26 -5.34 2.59 -0.63
N ILE A 27 -6.34 1.70 -0.62
CA ILE A 27 -7.70 1.94 -0.10
C ILE A 27 -8.13 0.78 0.81
N GLY A 28 -9.30 0.87 1.44
CA GLY A 28 -9.81 -0.15 2.38
C GLY A 28 -9.91 0.36 3.83
N THR A 29 -9.09 1.33 4.23
CA THR A 29 -9.09 1.87 5.60
C THR A 29 -10.44 2.47 6.00
N ASN A 30 -11.13 3.15 5.08
CA ASN A 30 -12.45 3.74 5.36
C ASN A 30 -13.60 2.72 5.25
N ASP A 31 -13.38 1.62 4.55
CA ASP A 31 -14.38 0.60 4.22
C ASP A 31 -14.76 -0.27 5.42
N ILE A 32 -13.91 -0.29 6.45
CA ILE A 32 -14.20 -1.00 7.71
C ILE A 32 -15.14 -0.24 8.66
N GLN A 33 -15.51 1.00 8.33
CA GLN A 33 -16.59 1.78 8.95
C GLN A 33 -16.71 1.67 10.48
N LYS A 34 -17.81 1.13 11.02
CA LYS A 34 -18.12 1.06 12.45
C LYS A 34 -17.08 0.30 13.29
N LEU A 35 -16.29 -0.60 12.68
CA LEU A 35 -15.18 -1.26 13.35
C LEU A 35 -14.03 -0.30 13.73
N ARG A 36 -14.07 0.95 13.25
CA ARG A 36 -13.18 2.06 13.64
C ARG A 36 -13.63 2.79 14.90
N CYS A 37 -14.76 2.43 15.50
CA CYS A 37 -15.36 3.09 16.66
C CYS A 37 -15.91 4.52 16.45
N PHE A 38 -15.59 5.16 15.32
CA PHE A 38 -15.98 6.55 15.03
C PHE A 38 -17.08 6.69 13.96
N SER A 39 -17.76 5.59 13.61
CA SER A 39 -18.82 5.55 12.59
C SER A 39 -19.95 4.63 13.02
N GLU A 40 -21.18 4.95 12.64
CA GLU A 40 -22.33 4.07 12.82
C GLU A 40 -22.62 3.20 11.59
N LYS A 41 -21.92 3.44 10.47
CA LYS A 41 -22.15 2.70 9.21
C LYS A 41 -21.57 1.29 9.30
N GLU A 42 -22.28 0.31 8.77
CA GLU A 42 -21.74 -1.05 8.70
C GLU A 42 -20.54 -1.14 7.75
N PRO A 43 -19.53 -1.98 8.05
CA PRO A 43 -18.43 -2.26 7.13
C PRO A 43 -18.96 -2.83 5.81
N ILE A 44 -18.27 -2.55 4.68
CA ILE A 44 -18.63 -3.22 3.43
C ILE A 44 -18.14 -4.68 3.48
N THR A 45 -18.82 -5.56 2.75
CA THR A 45 -18.42 -6.97 2.70
C THR A 45 -17.13 -7.15 1.89
N ARG A 46 -16.48 -8.30 2.08
CA ARG A 46 -15.33 -8.74 1.26
C ARG A 46 -15.68 -8.71 -0.24
N GLU A 47 -16.88 -9.15 -0.60
CA GLU A 47 -17.37 -9.22 -1.97
C GLU A 47 -17.56 -7.83 -2.57
N ALA A 48 -18.13 -6.89 -1.80
CA ALA A 48 -18.27 -5.50 -2.20
C ALA A 48 -16.90 -4.82 -2.39
N TYR A 49 -15.96 -5.05 -1.47
CA TYR A 49 -14.58 -4.55 -1.59
C TYR A 49 -13.90 -5.07 -2.86
N LYS A 50 -14.02 -6.38 -3.15
CA LYS A 50 -13.50 -6.98 -4.39
C LYS A 50 -14.17 -6.38 -5.63
N ALA A 51 -15.49 -6.24 -5.63
CA ALA A 51 -16.24 -5.68 -6.75
C ALA A 51 -15.77 -4.24 -7.06
N ASN A 52 -15.63 -3.40 -6.04
CA ASN A 52 -15.17 -2.02 -6.18
C ASN A 52 -13.74 -1.93 -6.76
N LEU A 53 -12.82 -2.78 -6.28
CA LEU A 53 -11.46 -2.83 -6.82
C LEU A 53 -11.45 -3.31 -8.28
N VAL A 54 -12.21 -4.35 -8.60
CA VAL A 54 -12.33 -4.86 -9.98
C VAL A 54 -12.91 -3.80 -10.91
N GLU A 55 -13.92 -3.07 -10.48
CA GLU A 55 -14.53 -1.97 -11.24
C GLU A 55 -13.51 -0.85 -11.50
N ALA A 56 -12.84 -0.36 -10.45
CA ALA A 56 -11.83 0.69 -10.56
C ALA A 56 -10.68 0.29 -11.50
N ILE A 57 -10.17 -0.95 -11.38
CA ILE A 57 -9.08 -1.45 -12.25
C ILE A 57 -9.56 -1.63 -13.69
N SER A 58 -10.82 -2.04 -13.89
CA SER A 58 -11.41 -2.14 -15.24
C SER A 58 -11.46 -0.77 -15.93
N LEU A 59 -11.90 0.28 -15.20
CA LEU A 59 -11.90 1.65 -15.72
C LEU A 59 -10.49 2.15 -16.06
N LEU A 60 -9.50 1.85 -15.21
CA LEU A 60 -8.10 2.18 -15.50
C LEU A 60 -7.61 1.48 -16.77
N ARG A 61 -7.93 0.20 -16.94
CA ARG A 61 -7.57 -0.58 -18.12
C ARG A 61 -8.22 -0.06 -19.40
N GLU A 62 -9.46 0.41 -19.32
CA GLU A 62 -10.17 1.01 -20.46
C GLU A 62 -9.62 2.39 -20.84
N SER A 63 -9.05 3.12 -19.87
CA SER A 63 -8.64 4.52 -20.05
C SER A 63 -7.13 4.70 -20.28
N LEU A 64 -6.30 3.73 -19.88
CA LEU A 64 -4.84 3.86 -19.86
C LEU A 64 -4.15 2.65 -20.49
N ASN A 65 -3.25 2.92 -21.43
CA ASN A 65 -2.29 1.94 -21.95
C ASN A 65 -0.98 2.01 -21.14
N ARG A 66 -0.15 0.96 -21.22
CA ARG A 66 1.19 0.90 -20.58
C ARG A 66 1.13 1.22 -19.08
N THR A 67 0.34 0.47 -18.33
CA THR A 67 0.06 0.76 -16.92
C THR A 67 0.37 -0.43 -16.02
N ILE A 68 1.14 -0.18 -14.96
CA ILE A 68 1.29 -1.10 -13.83
C ILE A 68 0.42 -0.57 -12.70
N VAL A 69 -0.62 -1.31 -12.33
CA VAL A 69 -1.40 -1.03 -11.14
C VAL A 69 -0.71 -1.68 -9.94
N SER A 70 -0.22 -0.84 -9.03
CA SER A 70 0.46 -1.26 -7.81
C SER A 70 -0.50 -1.18 -6.62
N ILE A 71 -1.06 -2.30 -6.18
CA ILE A 71 -1.97 -2.33 -5.03
C ILE A 71 -1.17 -2.46 -3.74
N VAL A 72 -1.26 -1.49 -2.83
CA VAL A 72 -0.83 -1.68 -1.44
C VAL A 72 -1.97 -2.36 -0.72
N SER A 73 -1.73 -3.57 -0.21
CA SER A 73 -2.70 -4.35 0.54
C SER A 73 -3.17 -3.62 1.80
N MET A 74 -4.37 -4.00 2.27
CA MET A 74 -4.88 -3.53 3.55
C MET A 74 -3.91 -3.91 4.67
N TRP A 75 -3.38 -2.89 5.35
CA TRP A 75 -2.58 -3.03 6.57
C TRP A 75 -3.38 -3.64 7.74
N ASN A 76 -2.64 -4.20 8.71
CA ASN A 76 -3.23 -4.66 9.96
C ASN A 76 -3.78 -3.49 10.78
N SER A 77 -4.82 -3.79 11.57
CA SER A 77 -5.59 -2.77 12.25
C SER A 77 -4.80 -2.02 13.34
N GLN A 78 -3.71 -2.63 13.82
CA GLN A 78 -2.80 -2.11 14.82
C GLN A 78 -2.01 -0.89 14.37
N LEU A 79 -1.72 -0.81 13.07
CA LEU A 79 -0.94 0.29 12.49
C LEU A 79 -1.72 1.61 12.47
N VAL A 80 -3.05 1.56 12.61
CA VAL A 80 -3.95 2.69 12.32
C VAL A 80 -4.97 2.89 13.41
N PHE A 81 -5.85 1.90 13.59
CA PHE A 81 -7.04 2.05 14.42
C PHE A 81 -6.67 1.86 15.88
N ASP A 82 -5.79 0.89 16.17
CA ASP A 82 -5.31 0.71 17.54
C ASP A 82 -4.15 1.62 17.91
N ALA A 83 -3.54 2.32 16.94
CA ALA A 83 -2.28 3.02 17.11
C ALA A 83 -2.27 3.95 18.33
N GLN A 84 -3.24 4.86 18.41
CA GLN A 84 -3.36 5.77 19.54
C GLN A 84 -3.46 5.02 20.88
N SER A 85 -4.35 4.02 20.95
CA SER A 85 -4.58 3.26 22.19
C SER A 85 -3.36 2.43 22.59
N LEU A 86 -2.66 1.81 21.64
CA LEU A 86 -1.43 1.07 21.87
C LEU A 86 -0.35 1.99 22.43
N ILE A 87 -0.18 3.16 21.82
CA ILE A 87 0.87 4.11 22.19
C ILE A 87 0.59 4.77 23.55
N GLU A 88 -0.65 5.16 23.82
CA GLU A 88 -1.01 5.88 25.05
C GLU A 88 -1.31 4.98 26.23
N LYS A 89 -1.87 3.79 25.99
CA LYS A 89 -2.42 2.90 27.03
C LYS A 89 -1.75 1.53 27.08
N GLY A 90 -0.88 1.20 26.12
CA GLY A 90 -0.26 -0.12 26.00
C GLY A 90 -1.25 -1.24 25.66
N LYS A 91 -2.43 -0.91 25.15
CA LYS A 91 -3.52 -1.85 24.85
C LYS A 91 -4.21 -1.46 23.55
N ARG A 92 -4.65 -2.46 22.79
CA ARG A 92 -5.40 -2.26 21.55
C ARG A 92 -6.73 -1.56 21.80
N MET A 93 -7.27 -0.88 20.78
CA MET A 93 -8.52 -0.14 20.87
C MET A 93 -9.69 -1.12 20.90
N GLN A 94 -10.39 -1.14 22.03
CA GLN A 94 -11.65 -1.87 22.20
C GLN A 94 -12.82 -0.91 22.07
N CYS A 95 -13.77 -1.24 21.20
CA CYS A 95 -15.08 -0.62 21.16
C CYS A 95 -16.13 -1.67 20.76
N GLY A 96 -17.31 -1.65 21.36
CA GLY A 96 -18.33 -2.67 21.13
C GLY A 96 -17.86 -4.11 21.42
N ASP A 97 -18.73 -5.07 21.16
CA ASP A 97 -18.45 -6.48 21.41
C ASP A 97 -17.69 -7.11 20.24
N HIS A 98 -16.51 -7.65 20.53
CA HIS A 98 -15.66 -8.37 19.58
C HIS A 98 -15.16 -7.55 18.37
N TYR A 99 -15.16 -6.22 18.43
CA TYR A 99 -14.74 -5.42 17.25
C TYR A 99 -13.27 -5.61 16.90
N MET A 100 -12.38 -5.79 17.89
CA MET A 100 -10.97 -6.06 17.63
C MET A 100 -10.80 -7.28 16.71
N GLU A 101 -11.43 -8.40 17.06
CA GLU A 101 -11.42 -9.63 16.27
C GLU A 101 -12.06 -9.43 14.90
N LYS A 102 -13.26 -8.82 14.85
CA LYS A 102 -13.96 -8.56 13.57
C LYS A 102 -13.14 -7.68 12.63
N ARG A 103 -12.44 -6.69 13.17
CA ARG A 103 -11.59 -5.77 12.40
C ARG A 103 -10.36 -6.50 11.86
N ASP A 104 -9.71 -7.33 12.66
CA ASP A 104 -8.56 -8.12 12.21
C ASP A 104 -8.95 -9.10 11.11
N ILE A 105 -10.08 -9.80 11.29
CA ILE A 105 -10.65 -10.70 10.27
C ILE A 105 -10.92 -9.92 8.97
N LEU A 106 -11.60 -8.78 9.06
CA LEU A 106 -11.99 -8.03 7.86
C LEU A 106 -10.78 -7.39 7.15
N CYS A 107 -9.82 -6.81 7.88
CA CYS A 107 -8.59 -6.29 7.28
C CYS A 107 -7.83 -7.41 6.54
N ASN A 108 -7.76 -8.60 7.15
CA ASN A 108 -7.17 -9.78 6.55
C ASN A 108 -7.93 -10.26 5.30
N GLU A 109 -9.26 -10.21 5.28
CA GLU A 109 -10.06 -10.53 4.09
C GLU A 109 -9.85 -9.52 2.95
N TYR A 110 -9.80 -8.22 3.23
CA TYR A 110 -9.50 -7.21 2.21
C TYR A 110 -8.08 -7.35 1.65
N ARG A 111 -7.11 -7.69 2.51
CA ARG A 111 -5.75 -8.02 2.09
C ARG A 111 -5.73 -9.21 1.14
N LYS A 112 -6.41 -10.32 1.49
CA LYS A 112 -6.54 -11.49 0.60
C LYS A 112 -7.15 -11.15 -0.76
N VAL A 113 -8.15 -10.26 -0.80
CA VAL A 113 -8.77 -9.81 -2.05
C VAL A 113 -7.76 -9.16 -3.00
N ALA A 114 -6.81 -8.36 -2.50
CA ALA A 114 -5.77 -7.75 -3.35
C ALA A 114 -4.92 -8.83 -4.04
N TYR A 115 -4.50 -9.87 -3.29
CA TYR A 115 -3.75 -10.99 -3.83
C TYR A 115 -4.58 -11.88 -4.76
N GLU A 116 -5.85 -12.07 -4.46
CA GLU A 116 -6.78 -12.79 -5.34
C GLU A 116 -6.86 -12.11 -6.71
N ILE A 117 -7.09 -10.79 -6.75
CA ILE A 117 -7.14 -10.00 -7.99
C ILE A 117 -5.84 -10.11 -8.80
N GLN A 118 -4.68 -10.02 -8.14
CA GLN A 118 -3.38 -10.23 -8.80
C GLN A 118 -3.28 -11.65 -9.39
N ASN A 119 -3.61 -12.66 -8.60
CA ASN A 119 -3.38 -14.07 -8.96
C ASN A 119 -4.40 -14.60 -9.98
N GLU A 120 -5.58 -13.99 -10.08
CA GLU A 120 -6.54 -14.24 -11.15
C GLU A 120 -6.00 -13.88 -12.54
N ARG A 121 -5.01 -12.97 -12.60
CA ARG A 121 -4.39 -12.49 -13.85
C ARG A 121 -5.40 -11.94 -14.88
N ARG A 122 -6.63 -11.64 -14.46
CA ARG A 122 -7.72 -11.15 -15.31
C ARG A 122 -7.35 -9.88 -16.08
N PHE A 123 -6.50 -9.04 -15.47
CA PHE A 123 -6.09 -7.76 -16.02
C PHE A 123 -4.77 -7.81 -16.78
N ASP A 124 -4.04 -8.92 -16.73
CA ASP A 124 -2.73 -9.02 -17.36
C ASP A 124 -2.83 -8.96 -18.89
N ASN A 125 -1.95 -8.16 -19.48
CA ASN A 125 -1.70 -8.01 -20.90
C ASN A 125 -0.23 -7.59 -21.11
N GLU A 126 0.20 -7.46 -22.36
CA GLU A 126 1.55 -6.97 -22.72
C GLU A 126 1.85 -5.57 -22.15
N ASP A 127 0.82 -4.72 -22.01
CA ASP A 127 0.96 -3.32 -21.60
C ASP A 127 0.15 -2.97 -20.34
N PHE A 128 -0.46 -3.94 -19.66
CA PHE A 128 -1.23 -3.71 -18.44
C PHE A 128 -1.07 -4.86 -17.46
N THR A 129 -0.83 -4.59 -16.19
CA THR A 129 -0.77 -5.64 -15.16
C THR A 129 -1.08 -5.10 -13.77
N VAL A 130 -1.46 -5.99 -12.85
CA VAL A 130 -1.73 -5.68 -11.45
C VAL A 130 -0.71 -6.41 -10.57
N VAL A 131 -0.07 -5.69 -9.65
CA VAL A 131 0.92 -6.23 -8.71
C VAL A 131 0.64 -5.71 -7.30
N VAL A 132 0.62 -6.61 -6.32
CA VAL A 132 0.46 -6.29 -4.90
C VAL A 132 1.82 -6.01 -4.26
N GLN A 133 1.88 -4.97 -3.42
CA GLN A 133 3.05 -4.57 -2.64
C GLN A 133 2.75 -4.79 -1.16
N GLY A 134 3.05 -6.00 -0.67
CA GLY A 134 2.68 -6.47 0.67
C GLY A 134 3.66 -6.15 1.78
N PHE A 135 4.50 -5.13 1.65
CA PHE A 135 5.61 -4.85 2.59
C PHE A 135 5.20 -4.55 4.04
N MET A 136 3.90 -4.44 4.33
CA MET A 136 3.35 -4.24 5.67
C MET A 136 2.41 -5.37 6.12
N ASP A 137 2.25 -6.43 5.33
CA ASP A 137 1.24 -7.48 5.53
C ASP A 137 1.33 -8.15 6.91
N ASN A 138 2.54 -8.32 7.45
CA ASN A 138 2.79 -9.02 8.70
C ASN A 138 3.14 -8.09 9.88
N ILE A 139 3.10 -6.77 9.68
CA ILE A 139 3.35 -5.82 10.76
C ILE A 139 2.11 -5.72 11.66
N GLN A 140 2.20 -6.17 12.91
CA GLN A 140 1.07 -6.28 13.85
C GLN A 140 1.22 -5.43 15.12
N ASP A 141 1.85 -4.26 15.01
CA ASP A 141 1.97 -3.28 16.09
C ASP A 141 1.93 -1.85 15.52
N ALA A 142 1.71 -0.85 16.38
CA ALA A 142 1.87 0.54 15.98
C ALA A 142 3.33 0.84 15.61
N PHE A 143 3.58 1.88 14.81
CA PHE A 143 4.92 2.16 14.32
C PHE A 143 5.94 2.30 15.46
N ARG A 144 7.08 1.63 15.29
CA ARG A 144 8.21 1.65 16.21
C ARG A 144 9.39 2.36 15.56
N ASN A 145 10.17 3.08 16.36
CA ASN A 145 11.48 3.57 15.95
C ASN A 145 12.53 2.45 16.01
N LYS A 146 13.76 2.75 15.56
CA LYS A 146 14.90 1.83 15.61
C LYS A 146 15.26 1.28 16.99
N ASP A 147 14.86 1.97 18.06
CA ASP A 147 15.12 1.58 19.44
C ASP A 147 13.97 0.73 20.01
N GLY A 148 12.94 0.42 19.20
CA GLY A 148 11.77 -0.38 19.59
C GLY A 148 10.71 0.39 20.37
N ALA A 149 10.87 1.70 20.58
CA ALA A 149 9.87 2.54 21.22
C ALA A 149 8.78 2.95 20.20
N TYR A 150 7.57 3.21 20.69
CA TYR A 150 6.50 3.76 19.86
C TYR A 150 6.90 5.10 19.26
N ASP A 151 6.71 5.23 17.94
CA ASP A 151 7.11 6.42 17.20
C ASP A 151 5.89 7.19 16.71
N LYS A 152 5.48 8.17 17.54
CA LYS A 152 4.38 9.07 17.22
C LYS A 152 4.64 9.90 15.96
N SER A 153 5.89 10.08 15.55
CA SER A 153 6.22 10.92 14.39
C SER A 153 5.73 10.34 13.07
N PHE A 154 5.41 9.04 13.00
CA PHE A 154 4.76 8.43 11.83
C PHE A 154 3.33 8.93 11.62
N TYR A 155 2.66 9.40 12.67
CA TYR A 155 1.27 9.82 12.64
C TYR A 155 1.13 11.34 12.58
N ALA A 156 0.07 11.80 11.92
CA ALA A 156 -0.40 13.17 12.02
C ALA A 156 -0.96 13.44 13.43
N GLU A 157 -1.39 14.67 13.68
CA GLU A 157 -1.88 15.11 14.99
C GLU A 157 -3.08 14.29 15.50
N ASP A 158 -3.89 13.75 14.60
CA ASP A 158 -5.05 12.90 14.94
C ASP A 158 -4.70 11.45 15.31
N MET A 159 -3.42 11.07 15.31
CA MET A 159 -2.95 9.71 15.62
C MET A 159 -3.58 8.61 14.74
N PHE A 160 -4.05 8.98 13.54
CA PHE A 160 -4.71 8.07 12.59
C PHE A 160 -4.11 8.20 11.19
N HIS A 161 -4.06 9.41 10.63
CA HIS A 161 -3.42 9.64 9.34
C HIS A 161 -1.89 9.62 9.47
N LEU A 162 -1.20 9.30 8.37
CA LEU A 162 0.25 9.37 8.32
C LEU A 162 0.72 10.83 8.30
N SER A 163 1.78 11.13 9.03
CA SER A 163 2.47 12.42 8.93
C SER A 163 3.23 12.54 7.60
N LYS A 164 3.82 13.71 7.34
CA LYS A 164 4.79 13.87 6.24
C LYS A 164 5.94 12.85 6.34
N TYR A 165 6.42 12.60 7.55
CA TYR A 165 7.48 11.62 7.79
C TYR A 165 6.99 10.20 7.52
N GLY A 166 5.84 9.80 8.09
CA GLY A 166 5.27 8.47 7.87
C GLY A 166 5.00 8.16 6.39
N ASN A 167 4.45 9.13 5.64
CA ASN A 167 4.28 9.01 4.19
C ASN A 167 5.63 8.85 3.46
N GLY A 168 6.66 9.60 3.86
CA GLY A 168 8.00 9.49 3.27
C GLY A 168 8.63 8.11 3.49
N VAL A 169 8.51 7.56 4.69
CA VAL A 169 9.01 6.22 5.01
C VAL A 169 8.25 5.15 4.22
N ILE A 170 6.92 5.15 4.26
CA ILE A 170 6.11 4.17 3.53
C ILE A 170 6.34 4.25 2.02
N GLY A 171 6.50 5.46 1.46
CA GLY A 171 6.87 5.64 0.05
C GLY A 171 8.20 4.99 -0.32
N LYS A 172 9.19 5.05 0.59
CA LYS A 172 10.50 4.39 0.41
C LYS A 172 10.37 2.86 0.38
N PHE A 173 9.62 2.29 1.31
CA PHE A 173 9.40 0.84 1.36
C PHE A 173 8.53 0.34 0.21
N LEU A 174 7.54 1.12 -0.23
CA LEU A 174 6.77 0.85 -1.44
C LEU A 174 7.67 0.77 -2.67
N TRP A 175 8.55 1.76 -2.87
CA TRP A 175 9.52 1.75 -3.97
C TRP A 175 10.39 0.50 -3.96
N ASN A 176 10.93 0.16 -2.78
CA ASN A 176 11.76 -1.02 -2.61
C ASN A 176 10.99 -2.31 -2.89
N SER A 177 9.72 -2.40 -2.46
CA SER A 177 8.85 -3.55 -2.71
C SER A 177 8.58 -3.75 -4.20
N MET A 178 8.38 -2.67 -4.98
CA MET A 178 8.20 -2.75 -6.44
C MET A 178 9.39 -3.38 -7.17
N LEU A 179 10.59 -3.31 -6.59
CA LEU A 179 11.83 -3.88 -7.16
C LEU A 179 12.16 -5.27 -6.60
N GLU A 180 11.31 -5.82 -5.72
CA GLU A 180 11.44 -7.19 -5.23
C GLU A 180 10.64 -8.17 -6.08
N PRO A 181 11.19 -9.36 -6.41
CA PRO A 181 10.50 -10.35 -7.22
C PRO A 181 9.13 -10.71 -6.64
N VAL A 182 8.11 -10.82 -7.50
CA VAL A 182 6.78 -11.25 -7.06
C VAL A 182 6.84 -12.66 -6.46
N GLY A 183 6.23 -12.84 -5.29
CA GLY A 183 6.34 -14.06 -4.48
C GLY A 183 7.55 -14.11 -3.55
N LYS A 184 8.43 -13.12 -3.59
CA LYS A 184 9.57 -12.93 -2.65
C LYS A 184 9.67 -11.49 -2.16
N LYS A 185 8.55 -10.75 -2.19
CA LYS A 185 8.47 -9.42 -1.61
C LYS A 185 8.57 -9.56 -0.09
N SER A 186 9.28 -8.62 0.54
CA SER A 186 9.27 -8.47 1.98
C SER A 186 7.83 -8.19 2.44
N ASP A 187 7.45 -8.68 3.61
CA ASP A 187 6.11 -8.52 4.18
C ASP A 187 6.09 -8.09 5.66
N ASP A 188 7.24 -8.15 6.33
CA ASP A 188 7.48 -7.69 7.70
C ASP A 188 8.71 -6.77 7.76
N VAL A 189 8.57 -5.55 7.22
CA VAL A 189 9.70 -4.60 7.18
C VAL A 189 9.82 -3.79 8.47
N GLN A 190 11.06 -3.45 8.83
CA GLN A 190 11.36 -2.60 9.97
C GLN A 190 11.23 -1.13 9.56
N LEU A 191 10.01 -0.58 9.63
CA LEU A 191 9.73 0.80 9.19
C LEU A 191 10.54 1.86 9.94
N GLY A 192 10.87 1.63 11.22
CA GLY A 192 11.75 2.51 12.00
C GLY A 192 13.21 2.54 11.55
N HIS A 193 13.64 1.64 10.66
CA HIS A 193 14.95 1.64 10.01
C HIS A 193 14.88 2.35 8.65
N ASP A 194 14.37 3.58 8.67
CA ASP A 194 14.07 4.42 7.51
C ASP A 194 15.31 4.93 6.76
N SER A 195 16.51 4.77 7.34
CA SER A 195 17.80 5.01 6.66
C SER A 195 18.12 4.02 5.55
N ILE A 196 17.35 2.92 5.41
CA ILE A 196 17.52 1.91 4.34
C ILE A 196 17.58 2.57 2.95
N PRO A 197 18.55 2.28 2.07
CA PRO A 197 18.64 2.94 0.78
C PRO A 197 17.46 2.57 -0.13
N LEU A 198 17.14 3.46 -1.09
CA LEU A 198 16.27 3.11 -2.21
C LEU A 198 16.98 2.06 -3.07
N LYS A 199 16.28 0.97 -3.39
CA LYS A 199 16.75 -0.03 -4.34
C LYS A 199 16.87 0.60 -5.72
N CYS A 200 17.94 0.27 -6.42
CA CYS A 200 18.14 0.61 -7.82
C CYS A 200 18.01 -0.64 -8.68
N PRO A 201 17.44 -0.54 -9.90
CA PRO A 201 17.45 -1.64 -10.85
C PRO A 201 18.88 -2.10 -11.17
N THR A 202 19.07 -3.41 -11.37
CA THR A 202 20.36 -3.98 -11.79
C THR A 202 20.32 -4.36 -13.27
N ARG A 203 21.46 -4.80 -13.84
CA ARG A 203 21.47 -5.32 -15.22
C ARG A 203 20.64 -6.59 -15.36
N GLU A 204 20.62 -7.43 -14.33
CA GLU A 204 19.87 -8.68 -14.28
C GLU A 204 18.38 -8.45 -14.00
N ARG A 205 18.03 -7.37 -13.27
CA ARG A 205 16.65 -6.97 -12.95
C ARG A 205 16.44 -5.47 -13.18
N PRO A 206 16.32 -5.04 -14.45
CA PRO A 206 16.26 -3.62 -14.80
C PRO A 206 14.87 -2.99 -14.64
N PHE A 207 13.84 -3.77 -14.33
CA PHE A 207 12.44 -3.32 -14.33
C PHE A 207 11.72 -3.56 -13.00
N VAL A 208 10.62 -2.81 -12.79
CA VAL A 208 9.61 -3.13 -11.78
C VAL A 208 9.18 -4.59 -11.96
N GLN A 209 9.14 -5.30 -10.85
CA GLN A 209 8.93 -6.74 -10.82
C GLN A 209 7.43 -7.04 -10.89
N THR A 210 7.02 -7.75 -11.94
CA THR A 210 5.66 -8.18 -12.21
C THR A 210 5.59 -9.70 -12.28
N LEU A 211 4.40 -10.26 -12.45
CA LEU A 211 4.22 -11.71 -12.64
C LEU A 211 4.83 -12.22 -13.95
N SER A 212 5.08 -11.32 -14.92
CA SER A 212 5.48 -11.66 -16.29
C SER A 212 6.99 -11.53 -16.56
N ASN A 213 7.79 -10.90 -15.70
CA ASN A 213 9.21 -10.61 -15.94
C ASN A 213 10.17 -11.10 -14.83
N LYS A 214 10.00 -12.37 -14.41
CA LYS A 214 10.77 -13.00 -13.31
C LYS A 214 12.28 -13.05 -13.50
#